data_AF-A0A4Q3SJX0-F1
#
_entry.id   AF-A0A4Q3SJX0-F1
#
_cell.length_a   1.000
_cell.length_b   1.000
_cell.length_c   1.000
_cell.angle_alpha   90.00
_cell.angle_beta   90.00
_cell.angle_gamma   90.00
#
_symmetry.space_group_name_H-M   'P 1'
#
loop_
_entity.id
_entity.type
_entity.pdbx_description
1 polymer ?
#
loop_
_entity_poly.entity_id
_entity_poly.type
_entity_poly.pdbx_seq_one_letter_code
_entity_poly.pdbx_strand_id
1 'polypeptide(L)' 'FMHVPCWRLARLHRAVGRTDAAGGMEIAPGYAAVLKQATRAA' A
#
# COMPACT_ATOMS: atom_id res chain seq x y z
N PHE A 1 1.57 5.90 8.77
CA PHE A 1 1.49 6.78 7.58
C PHE A 1 0.86 8.14 7.86
N MET A 2 -0.14 8.25 8.74
CA MET A 2 -0.90 9.49 8.97
C MET A 2 -0.08 10.72 9.39
N HIS A 3 1.16 10.57 9.85
CA HIS A 3 2.06 11.67 10.23
C HIS A 3 3.19 11.93 9.21
N VAL A 4 3.20 11.23 8.06
CA VAL A 4 4.27 11.31 7.06
C VAL A 4 3.87 12.35 6.02
N PRO A 5 4.66 13.41 5.78
CA PRO A 5 4.36 14.36 4.73
C PRO A 5 4.26 13.68 3.37
N CYS A 6 3.31 14.11 2.53
CA CYS A 6 2.96 13.44 1.27
C CYS A 6 4.18 13.23 0.34
N TRP A 7 5.10 14.18 0.29
CA TRP A 7 6.33 14.08 -0.53
C TRP A 7 7.31 12.99 -0.07
N ARG A 8 7.19 12.48 1.16
CA ARG A 8 8.00 11.38 1.68
C ARG A 8 7.31 10.02 1.60
N LEU A 9 6.02 9.98 1.26
CA LEU A 9 5.21 8.77 1.30
C LEU A 9 5.73 7.69 0.34
N ALA A 10 6.05 8.05 -0.91
CA ALA A 10 6.59 7.12 -1.90
C ALA A 10 7.92 6.49 -1.45
N ARG A 11 8.79 7.27 -0.79
CA ARG A 11 10.06 6.76 -0.25
C ARG A 11 9.81 5.79 0.90
N LEU A 12 8.87 6.12 1.78
CA LEU A 12 8.52 5.26 2.91
C LEU A 12 7.90 3.94 2.45
N HIS A 13 6.98 3.94 1.48
CA HIS A 13 6.39 2.71 0.93
C HIS A 13 7.48 1.76 0.41
N ARG A 14 8.44 2.29 -0.35
CA ARG A 14 9.59 1.49 -0.84
C ARG A 14 10.45 0.94 0.30
N ALA A 15 10.64 1.70 1.37
CA ALA A 15 11.43 1.26 2.52
C ALA A 15 10.72 0.15 3.29
N VAL A 16 9.42 0.32 3.58
CA VAL A 16 8.59 -0.69 4.27
C VAL A 16 8.58 -2.00 3.49
N GLY A 17 8.42 -1.94 2.16
CA GLY A 17 8.41 -3.14 1.30
C GLY A 17 9.70 -3.96 1.31
N ARG A 18 10.79 -3.46 1.91
CA ARG A 18 12.06 -4.20 2.08
C ARG A 18 12.28 -4.72 3.50
N THR A 19 11.33 -4.52 4.40
CA THR A 19 11.40 -5.00 5.78
C THR A 19 10.67 -6.34 5.91
N ASP A 20 11.06 -7.17 6.89
CA ASP A 20 10.38 -8.44 7.17
C ASP A 20 8.90 -8.24 7.52
N ALA A 21 8.56 -7.08 8.10
CA ALA A 21 7.19 -6.69 8.39
C ALA A 21 6.31 -6.63 7.12
N ALA A 22 6.89 -6.37 5.94
CA ALA A 22 6.15 -6.41 4.68
C ALA A 22 5.64 -7.82 4.33
N GLY A 23 6.31 -8.88 4.80
CA GLY A 23 5.85 -10.25 4.59
C GLY A 23 4.51 -10.56 5.27
N GLY A 24 4.17 -9.82 6.33
CA GLY A 24 2.86 -9.89 6.99
C GLY A 24 1.85 -8.87 6.49
N MET A 25 2.22 -8.00 5.53
CA MET A 25 1.32 -7.00 4.97
C MET A 25 0.69 -7.51 3.68
N GLU A 26 -0.63 -7.45 3.60
CA GLU A 26 -1.34 -7.62 2.33
C GLU A 26 -1.15 -6.35 1.49
N ILE A 27 -0.39 -6.46 0.41
CA ILE A 27 -0.14 -5.36 -0.53
C ILE A 27 -0.90 -5.63 -1.82
N ALA A 28 -1.89 -4.79 -2.12
CA ALA A 28 -2.62 -4.89 -3.37
C ALA A 28 -1.73 -4.51 -4.58
N PRO A 29 -1.93 -5.12 -5.77
CA PRO A 29 -1.09 -4.88 -6.94
C PRO A 29 -1.13 -3.43 -7.46
N GLY A 30 -2.17 -2.68 -7.11
CA GLY A 30 -2.34 -1.28 -7.51
C GLY A 30 -3.77 -0.79 -7.32
N TYR A 31 -3.98 0.51 -7.48
CA TYR A 31 -5.26 1.16 -7.19
C TYR A 31 -6.43 0.59 -7.99
N ALA A 32 -6.25 0.34 -9.30
CA ALA A 32 -7.30 -0.25 -10.12
C ALA A 32 -7.71 -1.67 -9.68
N ALA A 33 -6.74 -2.47 -9.22
CA ALA A 33 -7.02 -3.80 -8.69
C ALA A 33 -7.83 -3.72 -7.38
N VAL A 34 -7.50 -2.77 -6.51
CA VAL A 34 -8.26 -2.47 -5.28
C VAL A 34 -9.69 -2.06 -5.62
N LEU A 35 -9.87 -1.11 -6.56
CA LEU A 35 -11.20 -0.67 -6.97
C LEU A 35 -12.03 -1.85 -7.50
N LYS A 36 -11.46 -2.66 -8.39
CA LYS A 36 -12.14 -3.85 -8.92
C LYS A 36 -12.53 -4.84 -7.83
N GLN A 37 -11.69 -5.05 -6.83
CA GLN A 37 -12.01 -5.92 -5.69
C GLN A 37 -13.13 -5.33 -4.83
N ALA A 38 -13.07 -4.04 -4.51
CA ALA A 38 -14.05 -3.36 -3.69
C ALA A 38 -15.44 -3.30 -4.35
N THR A 39 -15.50 -3.17 -5.68
CA THR A 39 -16.76 -3.08 -6.43
C THR A 39 -17.31 -4.42 -6.91
N ARG A 40 -16.65 -5.55 -6.63
CA ARG A 40 -17.13 -6.89 -7.05
C ARG A 40 -18.33 -7.41 -6.27
N ALA A 41 -18.73 -6.73 -5.19
CA ALA A 41 -19.91 -7.03 -4.39
C ALA A 41 -20.84 -5.81 -4.25
N ALA A 42 -20.95 -5.00 -5.30
CA ALA A 42 -21.99 -3.99 -5.44
C ALA A 42 -22.97 -4.41 -6.54
#